data_AF-A0A7S0H2D2-F1
#
_entry.id   AF-A0A7S0H2D2-F1
#
_cell.length_a   1.000
_cell.length_b   1.000
_cell.length_c   1.000
_cell.angle_alpha   90.00
_cell.angle_beta   90.00
_cell.angle_gamma   90.00
#
_symmetry.space_group_name_H-M   'P 1'
#
loop_
_entity.id
_entity.type
_entity.pdbx_description
1 polymer ?
#
loop_
_entity_poly.entity_id
_entity_poly.type
_entity_poly.pdbx_seq_one_letter_code
_entity_poly.pdbx_strand_id
1 'polypeptide(L)'
;IARRMTPSRVLAAIALVSALAVAEAHPELYSSNRCTAEQHPTSREKGHGAPTLDASIGFTMAWAAPDGGVAAQSNEHDPDRCIPAGWEIATAEFKPGARHTLTVVNPDVGEMMVTCSHGSFVEFGKELNGDAGYRRTGVQCDGKRYNTHSFMNPNTRFVWNAPDASELGADTSVVFKVTTASDRRGAFRNNQATFAANASLPPPAPGAASATPPPGSCDETNAAHSVAETGVSSAVAAHGWFMTLAWGVLVPLGVWSARYGKAPPGGGAGDADDDAKAWRRLRAWLGADGRWFKIHRACTSLGLSFAFLGLLIMYSEVERDGGGEHFGSAHSALGVATLVLGIAQPLGAYFRPDAPSAAARNAGVGKTMAAA
;
A
#
# COMPACT_ATOMS: atom_id res chain seq x y z
N ILE A 1 -14.26 -3.36 -45.64
CA ILE A 1 -12.89 -3.19 -45.10
C ILE A 1 -12.99 -3.23 -43.58
N ALA A 2 -12.90 -4.41 -42.96
CA ALA A 2 -12.84 -4.58 -41.51
C ALA A 2 -11.97 -5.82 -41.27
N ARG A 3 -10.68 -5.60 -40.98
CA ARG A 3 -9.73 -6.69 -40.76
C ARG A 3 -10.06 -7.37 -39.44
N ARG A 4 -10.39 -8.66 -39.51
CA ARG A 4 -10.54 -9.57 -38.36
C ARG A 4 -9.26 -9.50 -37.50
N MET A 5 -9.40 -9.16 -36.23
CA MET A 5 -8.33 -9.38 -35.27
C MET A 5 -8.22 -10.87 -34.97
N THR A 6 -7.06 -11.45 -35.25
CA THR A 6 -6.75 -12.85 -34.92
C THR A 6 -6.48 -12.99 -33.41
N PRO A 7 -6.79 -14.15 -32.80
CA PRO A 7 -6.62 -14.40 -31.37
C PRO A 7 -5.19 -14.19 -30.86
N SER A 8 -4.17 -14.26 -31.73
CA SER A 8 -2.78 -13.93 -31.37
C SER A 8 -2.56 -12.45 -31.00
N ARG A 9 -3.38 -11.53 -31.54
CA ARG A 9 -3.28 -10.09 -31.23
C ARG A 9 -3.88 -9.74 -29.87
N VAL A 10 -4.86 -10.52 -29.41
CA VAL A 10 -5.46 -10.38 -28.07
C VAL A 10 -4.51 -10.90 -26.99
N LEU A 11 -3.84 -12.05 -27.24
CA LEU A 11 -2.79 -12.57 -26.35
C LEU A 11 -1.56 -11.65 -26.28
N ALA A 12 -1.17 -11.03 -27.40
CA ALA A 12 -0.08 -10.05 -27.42
C ALA A 12 -0.43 -8.77 -26.63
N ALA A 13 -1.69 -8.31 -26.66
CA ALA A 13 -2.14 -7.17 -25.86
C ALA A 13 -2.17 -7.50 -24.35
N ILE A 14 -2.54 -8.73 -23.97
CA ILE A 14 -2.51 -9.20 -22.57
C ILE A 14 -1.06 -9.30 -22.07
N ALA A 15 -0.14 -9.84 -22.88
CA ALA A 15 1.28 -9.93 -22.53
C ALA A 15 1.98 -8.55 -22.43
N LEU A 16 1.56 -7.57 -23.24
CA LEU A 16 2.11 -6.21 -23.20
C LEU A 16 1.66 -5.43 -21.95
N VAL A 17 0.45 -5.70 -21.43
CA VAL A 17 -0.08 -5.08 -20.21
C VAL A 17 0.51 -5.71 -18.94
N SER A 18 0.90 -6.99 -18.99
CA SER A 18 1.59 -7.67 -17.87
C SER A 18 3.08 -7.33 -17.75
N ALA A 19 3.68 -6.66 -18.74
CA ALA A 19 5.11 -6.34 -18.78
C ALA A 19 5.47 -4.96 -18.20
N LEU A 20 4.52 -4.21 -17.65
CA LEU A 20 4.79 -3.01 -16.85
C LEU A 20 5.27 -3.44 -15.45
N ALA A 21 6.51 -3.94 -15.39
CA ALA A 21 7.24 -4.02 -14.14
C ALA A 21 7.45 -2.60 -13.65
N VAL A 22 6.61 -2.17 -12.72
CA VAL A 22 6.73 -0.85 -12.09
C VAL A 22 7.82 -0.93 -11.05
N ALA A 23 8.77 0.00 -11.15
CA ALA A 23 9.90 0.07 -10.25
C ALA A 23 9.44 0.57 -8.88
N GLU A 24 9.68 -0.25 -7.85
CA GLU A 24 9.26 0.05 -6.48
C GLU A 24 10.29 0.93 -5.75
N ALA A 25 9.89 2.12 -5.30
CA ALA A 25 10.79 3.07 -4.67
C ALA A 25 11.07 2.66 -3.23
N HIS A 26 12.26 2.11 -3.01
CA HIS A 26 12.71 1.66 -1.69
C HIS A 26 13.93 2.47 -1.25
N PRO A 27 13.75 3.49 -0.38
CA PRO A 27 14.86 4.31 0.12
C PRO A 27 15.97 3.46 0.76
N GLU A 28 15.60 2.35 1.40
CA GLU A 28 16.58 1.45 2.03
C GLU A 28 17.51 0.74 1.03
N LEU A 29 17.09 0.58 -0.23
CA LEU A 29 17.89 -0.02 -1.31
C LEU A 29 18.85 0.97 -1.97
N TYR A 30 18.82 2.25 -1.55
CA TYR A 30 19.82 3.22 -1.96
C TYR A 30 21.20 2.81 -1.41
N SER A 31 22.24 2.96 -2.22
CA SER A 31 23.54 2.33 -2.02
C SER A 31 24.05 2.49 -0.57
N SER A 32 24.39 1.38 0.09
CA SER A 32 24.70 1.36 1.53
C SER A 32 26.04 2.02 1.89
N ASN A 33 26.88 2.33 0.90
CA ASN A 33 28.11 3.11 1.09
C ASN A 33 27.89 4.63 0.97
N ARG A 34 26.63 5.05 0.82
CA ARG A 34 26.21 6.44 0.77
C ARG A 34 25.69 6.85 2.15
N CYS A 35 26.49 7.65 2.84
CA CYS A 35 26.48 7.76 4.30
C CYS A 35 26.42 9.19 4.84
N THR A 36 26.56 10.21 3.99
CA THR A 36 26.49 11.61 4.43
C THR A 36 25.09 12.19 4.27
N ALA A 37 24.79 13.29 4.97
CA ALA A 37 23.49 13.97 4.89
C ALA A 37 23.10 14.40 3.47
N GLU A 38 24.08 14.58 2.59
CA GLU A 38 23.91 14.98 1.20
C GLU A 38 23.61 13.78 0.30
N GLN A 39 23.97 12.57 0.72
CA GLN A 39 23.93 11.37 -0.08
C GLN A 39 22.57 10.66 0.04
N HIS A 40 21.57 11.31 -0.56
CA HIS A 40 20.24 10.79 -0.80
C HIS A 40 19.99 10.68 -2.32
N PRO A 41 18.97 9.95 -2.77
CA PRO A 41 18.50 10.08 -4.14
C PRO A 41 18.29 11.57 -4.48
N THR A 42 18.84 12.03 -5.60
CA THR A 42 18.68 13.42 -6.10
C THR A 42 18.23 13.48 -7.56
N SER A 43 18.19 12.35 -8.24
CA SER A 43 17.74 12.23 -9.62
C SER A 43 16.96 10.93 -9.80
N ARG A 44 16.35 10.76 -10.97
CA ARG A 44 15.68 9.52 -11.35
C ARG A 44 16.71 8.40 -11.41
N GLU A 45 16.56 7.40 -10.55
CA GLU A 45 17.43 6.23 -10.50
C GLU A 45 16.55 4.97 -10.51
N LYS A 46 17.01 3.92 -11.23
CA LYS A 46 16.37 2.58 -11.24
C LYS A 46 14.86 2.56 -11.55
N GLY A 47 14.38 3.54 -12.31
CA GLY A 47 12.97 3.61 -12.73
C GLY A 47 12.05 4.40 -11.79
N HIS A 48 12.59 5.02 -10.72
CA HIS A 48 11.83 5.91 -9.86
C HIS A 48 11.79 7.34 -10.41
N GLY A 49 10.74 8.09 -10.04
CA GLY A 49 10.63 9.52 -10.28
C GLY A 49 11.78 10.32 -9.64
N ALA A 50 11.96 11.57 -10.09
CA ALA A 50 12.94 12.44 -9.44
C ALA A 50 12.42 12.75 -8.03
N PRO A 51 13.28 12.72 -7.00
CA PRO A 51 12.85 13.04 -5.66
C PRO A 51 12.26 14.44 -5.57
N THR A 52 11.13 14.60 -4.89
CA THR A 52 10.49 15.90 -4.66
C THR A 52 10.71 16.35 -3.23
N LEU A 53 10.87 17.66 -3.04
CA LEU A 53 10.87 18.26 -1.71
C LEU A 53 9.46 18.24 -1.14
N ASP A 54 9.31 17.73 0.07
CA ASP A 54 8.03 17.64 0.77
C ASP A 54 8.12 18.30 2.14
N ALA A 55 7.58 19.52 2.22
CA ALA A 55 7.58 20.33 3.44
C ALA A 55 6.60 19.81 4.51
N SER A 56 5.74 18.84 4.21
CA SER A 56 4.88 18.20 5.21
C SER A 56 5.66 17.26 6.14
N ILE A 57 6.84 16.82 5.72
CA ILE A 57 7.72 15.98 6.53
C ILE A 57 8.39 16.86 7.59
N GLY A 58 8.02 16.68 8.86
CA GLY A 58 8.52 17.44 10.00
C GLY A 58 9.62 16.73 10.77
N PHE A 59 10.33 17.50 11.59
CA PHE A 59 11.33 16.99 12.53
C PHE A 59 11.13 17.64 13.89
N THR A 60 11.13 16.85 14.95
CA THR A 60 11.18 17.36 16.32
C THR A 60 12.28 16.66 17.10
N MET A 61 12.82 17.35 18.10
CA MET A 61 13.86 16.85 18.97
C MET A 61 13.36 16.81 20.40
N ALA A 62 13.64 15.72 21.09
CA ALA A 62 13.33 15.57 22.51
C ALA A 62 14.49 14.93 23.26
N TRP A 63 14.47 15.03 24.58
CA TRP A 63 15.37 14.26 25.43
C TRP A 63 15.05 12.77 25.35
N ALA A 64 16.07 11.91 25.30
CA ALA A 64 15.87 10.47 25.46
C ALA A 64 16.05 10.04 26.91
N ALA A 65 16.90 10.73 27.68
CA ALA A 65 17.19 10.40 29.06
C ALA A 65 16.63 11.48 30.02
N PRO A 66 16.04 11.08 31.16
CA PRO A 66 15.44 12.00 32.12
C PRO A 66 16.47 12.88 32.84
N ASP A 67 17.72 12.46 32.88
CA ASP A 67 18.85 13.21 33.44
C ASP A 67 19.58 14.06 32.40
N GLY A 68 19.13 14.02 31.13
CA GLY A 68 19.82 14.65 30.00
C GLY A 68 21.18 14.01 29.68
N GLY A 69 21.44 12.80 30.17
CA GLY A 69 22.70 12.08 29.99
C GLY A 69 22.78 11.28 28.69
N VAL A 70 23.82 10.44 28.61
CA VAL A 70 24.08 9.50 27.50
C VAL A 70 23.82 8.04 27.86
N ALA A 71 23.37 7.78 29.08
CA ALA A 71 23.07 6.43 29.53
C ALA A 71 21.83 5.88 28.82
N ALA A 72 21.87 4.61 28.44
CA ALA A 72 20.73 3.96 27.80
C ALA A 72 19.61 3.76 28.82
N GLN A 73 18.39 4.17 28.46
CA GLN A 73 17.21 3.88 29.28
C GLN A 73 16.67 2.49 28.97
N SER A 74 16.12 1.82 29.98
CA SER A 74 15.66 0.44 29.87
C SER A 74 14.50 0.26 28.90
N ASN A 75 13.78 1.32 28.56
CA ASN A 75 12.61 1.29 27.67
C ASN A 75 12.87 1.94 26.30
N GLU A 76 14.10 2.32 25.94
CA GLU A 76 14.36 3.01 24.65
C GLU A 76 13.98 2.19 23.41
N HIS A 77 13.94 0.87 23.53
CA HIS A 77 13.60 -0.07 22.47
C HIS A 77 12.09 -0.39 22.40
N ASP A 78 11.30 0.14 23.33
CA ASP A 78 9.85 -0.03 23.35
C ASP A 78 9.23 0.83 22.24
N PRO A 79 8.61 0.21 21.20
CA PRO A 79 8.00 0.97 20.10
C PRO A 79 6.83 1.84 20.58
N ASP A 80 6.21 1.49 21.70
CA ASP A 80 5.13 2.24 22.33
C ASP A 80 5.66 3.23 23.38
N ARG A 81 6.98 3.48 23.43
CA ARG A 81 7.56 4.49 24.32
C ARG A 81 7.02 5.88 23.98
N CYS A 82 6.40 6.49 24.97
CA CYS A 82 5.81 7.82 24.86
C CYS A 82 6.79 8.85 25.46
N ILE A 83 7.04 9.92 24.71
CA ILE A 83 7.90 11.02 25.14
C ILE A 83 6.99 12.09 25.77
N PRO A 84 7.19 12.45 27.05
CA PRO A 84 6.41 13.53 27.67
C PRO A 84 6.62 14.85 26.94
N ALA A 85 5.58 15.67 26.79
CA ALA A 85 5.68 17.00 26.16
C ALA A 85 6.76 17.89 26.82
N GLY A 86 6.95 17.77 28.14
CA GLY A 86 8.00 18.51 28.86
C GLY A 86 9.45 18.08 28.54
N TRP A 87 9.63 17.04 27.72
CA TRP A 87 10.94 16.57 27.24
C TRP A 87 11.22 17.03 25.80
N GLU A 88 10.22 17.55 25.10
CA GLU A 88 10.41 18.13 23.78
C GLU A 88 11.23 19.42 23.88
N ILE A 89 12.17 19.57 22.96
CA ILE A 89 12.99 20.77 22.82
C ILE A 89 12.25 21.64 21.80
N ALA A 90 11.63 22.72 22.28
CA ALA A 90 10.77 23.57 21.47
C ALA A 90 11.49 24.30 20.32
N THR A 91 12.81 24.48 20.44
CA THR A 91 13.67 25.06 19.41
C THR A 91 14.35 23.95 18.60
N ALA A 92 14.74 24.26 17.35
CA ALA A 92 15.56 23.36 16.53
C ALA A 92 17.00 23.30 17.07
N GLU A 93 17.15 22.75 18.27
CA GLU A 93 18.40 22.67 19.03
C GLU A 93 18.59 21.27 19.62
N PHE A 94 19.82 20.96 19.98
CA PHE A 94 20.17 19.74 20.70
C PHE A 94 21.29 20.04 21.70
N LYS A 95 21.44 19.17 22.71
CA LYS A 95 22.52 19.26 23.70
C LYS A 95 23.69 18.40 23.22
N PRO A 96 24.88 18.99 22.98
CA PRO A 96 26.06 18.21 22.60
C PRO A 96 26.41 17.16 23.66
N GLY A 97 26.80 15.97 23.20
CA GLY A 97 27.15 14.84 24.06
C GLY A 97 26.01 14.33 24.93
N ALA A 98 24.76 14.51 24.53
CA ALA A 98 23.58 13.92 25.19
C ALA A 98 22.87 12.91 24.27
N ARG A 99 22.02 12.07 24.84
CA ARG A 99 21.14 11.18 24.06
C ARG A 99 19.78 11.84 23.85
N HIS A 100 19.35 11.89 22.59
CA HIS A 100 18.09 12.51 22.18
C HIS A 100 17.20 11.53 21.41
N THR A 101 15.92 11.89 21.33
CA THR A 101 14.93 11.25 20.46
C THR A 101 14.64 12.20 19.31
N LEU A 102 15.02 11.82 18.10
CA LEU A 102 14.62 12.49 16.87
C LEU A 102 13.29 11.89 16.42
N THR A 103 12.23 12.70 16.37
CA THR A 103 10.97 12.28 15.75
C THR A 103 10.89 12.86 14.35
N VAL A 104 10.73 11.99 13.37
CA VAL A 104 10.40 12.38 12.01
C VAL A 104 8.90 12.18 11.82
N VAL A 105 8.21 13.28 11.55
CA VAL A 105 6.77 13.28 11.26
C VAL A 105 6.61 13.18 9.77
N ASN A 106 6.05 12.09 9.27
CA ASN A 106 5.78 11.89 7.86
C ASN A 106 4.31 11.50 7.70
N PRO A 107 3.47 12.35 7.08
CA PRO A 107 2.02 12.09 6.99
C PRO A 107 1.69 10.78 6.27
N ASP A 108 2.55 10.32 5.36
CA ASP A 108 2.35 9.06 4.69
C ASP A 108 3.30 8.00 5.25
N VAL A 109 2.70 6.99 5.87
CA VAL A 109 3.38 5.80 6.39
C VAL A 109 4.11 5.06 5.25
N GLY A 110 5.27 4.46 5.52
CA GLY A 110 6.09 3.92 4.43
C GLY A 110 7.46 3.40 4.84
N GLU A 111 8.41 3.42 3.92
CA GLU A 111 9.83 3.19 4.19
C GLU A 111 10.55 4.53 4.29
N MET A 112 11.53 4.64 5.20
CA MET A 112 12.37 5.83 5.28
C MET A 112 13.84 5.50 5.45
N MET A 113 14.64 6.35 4.82
CA MET A 113 16.07 6.47 5.03
C MET A 113 16.34 7.82 5.67
N VAL A 114 16.86 7.82 6.89
CA VAL A 114 17.28 9.02 7.62
C VAL A 114 18.79 9.03 7.73
N THR A 115 19.40 10.19 7.51
CA THR A 115 20.83 10.40 7.73
C THR A 115 21.07 11.59 8.65
N CYS A 116 22.22 11.59 9.31
CA CYS A 116 22.72 12.70 10.10
C CYS A 116 24.17 13.03 9.69
N SER A 117 24.50 14.33 9.71
CA SER A 117 25.87 14.79 9.46
C SER A 117 26.83 14.43 10.61
N HIS A 118 26.37 14.57 11.85
CA HIS A 118 27.13 14.26 13.06
C HIS A 118 26.32 13.40 14.06
N GLY A 119 27.00 12.84 15.06
CA GLY A 119 26.41 11.89 16.02
C GLY A 119 26.16 10.50 15.42
N SER A 120 25.43 9.65 16.13
CA SER A 120 25.12 8.29 15.68
C SER A 120 23.75 7.83 16.16
N PHE A 121 22.97 7.20 15.29
CA PHE A 121 21.73 6.52 15.67
C PHE A 121 22.02 5.25 16.46
N VAL A 122 21.15 4.96 17.42
CA VAL A 122 21.16 3.72 18.20
C VAL A 122 20.36 2.65 17.47
N GLU A 123 20.90 1.44 17.38
CA GLU A 123 20.29 0.32 16.65
C GLU A 123 19.14 -0.32 17.43
N PHE A 124 17.99 -0.45 16.77
CA PHE A 124 16.77 -1.09 17.30
C PHE A 124 16.05 -1.97 16.27
N GLY A 125 16.76 -2.30 15.19
CA GLY A 125 16.22 -2.98 14.03
C GLY A 125 15.45 -2.05 13.10
N LYS A 126 15.30 -2.47 11.84
CA LYS A 126 14.54 -1.78 10.80
C LYS A 126 13.07 -1.54 11.16
N GLU A 127 12.54 -2.31 12.11
CA GLU A 127 11.16 -2.20 12.61
C GLU A 127 11.05 -1.35 13.89
N LEU A 128 12.17 -0.83 14.42
CA LEU A 128 12.24 0.01 15.63
C LEU A 128 11.62 -0.65 16.88
N ASN A 129 11.73 -1.97 17.00
CA ASN A 129 11.14 -2.78 18.07
C ASN A 129 12.19 -3.46 18.97
N GLY A 130 13.47 -3.07 18.83
CA GLY A 130 14.58 -3.67 19.56
C GLY A 130 15.11 -4.97 18.96
N ASP A 131 14.48 -5.54 17.93
CA ASP A 131 14.97 -6.75 17.27
C ASP A 131 16.06 -6.41 16.23
N ALA A 132 17.29 -6.30 16.71
CA ALA A 132 18.48 -6.01 15.92
C ALA A 132 19.20 -7.27 15.39
N GLY A 133 18.47 -8.34 15.08
CA GLY A 133 19.04 -9.59 14.54
C GLY A 133 19.84 -9.40 13.24
N TYR A 134 20.74 -10.35 12.92
CA TYR A 134 21.51 -10.35 11.67
C TYR A 134 20.56 -10.37 10.45
N ARG A 135 20.56 -9.29 9.65
CA ARG A 135 19.63 -8.92 8.54
C ARG A 135 18.45 -8.01 8.90
N ARG A 136 18.21 -7.74 10.19
CA ARG A 136 17.19 -6.79 10.67
C ARG A 136 17.78 -5.47 11.17
N THR A 137 19.09 -5.27 11.11
CA THR A 137 19.76 -4.01 11.47
C THR A 137 19.28 -2.84 10.62
N GLY A 138 18.83 -1.76 11.25
CA GLY A 138 18.44 -0.51 10.59
C GLY A 138 19.62 0.44 10.42
N VAL A 139 20.57 0.41 11.35
CA VAL A 139 21.73 1.30 11.37
C VAL A 139 22.77 0.86 10.34
N GLN A 140 23.30 1.83 9.61
CA GLN A 140 24.42 1.69 8.68
C GLN A 140 25.38 2.86 8.85
N CYS A 141 26.54 2.79 8.18
CA CYS A 141 27.48 3.90 8.09
C CYS A 141 27.93 4.41 9.46
N ASP A 142 28.36 3.51 10.35
CA ASP A 142 28.82 3.86 11.71
C ASP A 142 27.79 4.69 12.51
N GLY A 143 26.49 4.44 12.30
CA GLY A 143 25.44 5.18 12.99
C GLY A 143 24.93 6.41 12.24
N LYS A 144 25.52 6.79 11.11
CA LYS A 144 25.12 8.02 10.38
C LYS A 144 23.85 7.86 9.56
N ARG A 145 23.44 6.62 9.30
CA ARG A 145 22.25 6.31 8.50
C ARG A 145 21.38 5.30 9.22
N TYR A 146 20.08 5.55 9.20
CA TYR A 146 19.06 4.59 9.62
C TYR A 146 18.13 4.31 8.45
N ASN A 147 17.97 3.03 8.13
CA ASN A 147 16.94 2.58 7.20
C ASN A 147 15.86 1.87 8.02
N THR A 148 14.63 2.32 7.90
CA THR A 148 13.50 1.56 8.39
C THR A 148 12.94 0.70 7.26
N HIS A 149 12.32 -0.39 7.66
CA HIS A 149 11.35 -1.07 6.82
C HIS A 149 9.98 -0.43 7.03
N SER A 150 8.96 -0.87 6.28
CA SER A 150 7.59 -0.31 6.32
C SER A 150 7.12 -0.04 7.76
N PHE A 151 7.02 1.24 8.14
CA PHE A 151 6.42 1.69 9.40
C PHE A 151 4.96 2.07 9.17
N MET A 152 4.14 1.94 10.20
CA MET A 152 2.69 2.16 10.12
C MET A 152 2.20 3.42 10.84
N ASN A 153 3.12 4.21 11.42
CA ASN A 153 2.79 5.40 12.20
C ASN A 153 3.39 6.66 11.57
N PRO A 154 2.64 7.78 11.48
CA PRO A 154 3.17 9.03 10.95
C PRO A 154 4.37 9.57 11.73
N ASN A 155 4.41 9.31 13.04
CA ASN A 155 5.50 9.70 13.92
C ASN A 155 6.48 8.54 14.06
N THR A 156 7.67 8.67 13.48
CA THR A 156 8.73 7.68 13.63
C THR A 156 9.84 8.22 14.51
N ARG A 157 10.18 7.49 15.57
CA ARG A 157 11.14 7.93 16.60
C ARG A 157 12.46 7.19 16.44
N PHE A 158 13.56 7.93 16.47
CA PHE A 158 14.92 7.41 16.45
C PHE A 158 15.66 7.90 17.69
N VAL A 159 16.36 7.00 18.36
CA VAL A 159 17.31 7.42 19.40
C VAL A 159 18.63 7.75 18.74
N TRP A 160 19.14 8.94 19.05
CA TRP A 160 20.36 9.50 18.46
C TRP A 160 21.29 9.99 19.55
N ASN A 161 22.54 9.57 19.49
CA ASN A 161 23.63 10.08 20.32
C ASN A 161 24.15 11.36 19.67
N ALA A 162 23.93 12.50 20.31
CA ALA A 162 24.47 13.75 19.81
C ALA A 162 25.99 13.73 19.85
N PRO A 163 26.65 14.34 18.85
CA PRO A 163 28.08 14.51 18.89
C PRO A 163 28.46 15.40 20.07
N ASP A 164 29.64 15.18 20.63
CA ASP A 164 30.23 16.14 21.56
C ASP A 164 30.80 17.37 20.81
N ALA A 165 31.22 18.39 21.57
CA ALA A 165 31.78 19.61 20.99
C ALA A 165 33.08 19.37 20.20
N SER A 166 33.84 18.32 20.52
CA SER A 166 35.07 17.96 19.81
C SER A 166 34.76 17.24 18.49
N GLU A 167 33.72 16.42 18.45
CA GLU A 167 33.23 15.70 17.26
C GLU A 167 32.57 16.65 16.26
N LEU A 168 31.92 17.72 16.73
CA LEU A 168 31.38 18.80 15.88
C LEU A 168 32.48 19.65 15.23
N GLY A 169 33.63 19.79 15.89
CA GLY A 169 34.76 20.58 15.40
C GLY A 169 34.37 22.05 15.17
N ALA A 170 34.39 22.49 13.90
CA ALA A 170 34.02 23.85 13.51
C ALA A 170 32.51 24.02 13.26
N ASP A 171 31.77 22.92 13.13
CA ASP A 171 30.34 22.97 12.88
C ASP A 171 29.58 23.27 14.17
N THR A 172 28.50 24.04 14.05
CA THR A 172 27.65 24.44 15.18
C THR A 172 26.26 23.81 15.12
N SER A 173 26.03 22.93 14.15
CA SER A 173 24.73 22.34 13.90
C SER A 173 24.83 20.95 13.28
N VAL A 174 23.76 20.18 13.42
CA VAL A 174 23.59 18.87 12.78
C VAL A 174 22.44 18.94 11.80
N VAL A 175 22.73 18.61 10.56
CA VAL A 175 21.72 18.39 9.52
C VAL A 175 21.24 16.95 9.60
N PHE A 176 19.92 16.78 9.64
CA PHE A 176 19.22 15.54 9.40
C PHE A 176 18.50 15.63 8.07
N LYS A 177 18.62 14.58 7.26
CA LYS A 177 17.87 14.47 6.00
C LYS A 177 17.11 13.17 5.97
N VAL A 178 15.89 13.23 5.45
CA VAL A 178 15.04 12.06 5.25
C VAL A 178 14.73 11.89 3.77
N THR A 179 14.70 10.64 3.34
CA THR A 179 14.02 10.24 2.12
C THR A 179 13.03 9.15 2.43
N THR A 180 11.78 9.37 2.05
CA THR A 180 10.66 8.47 2.33
C THR A 180 9.97 8.06 1.04
N ALA A 181 9.32 6.91 1.09
CA ALA A 181 8.38 6.42 0.08
C ALA A 181 7.24 5.71 0.80
N SER A 182 6.00 6.11 0.52
CA SER A 182 4.82 5.60 1.22
C SER A 182 4.24 4.31 0.64
N ASP A 183 4.67 3.91 -0.55
CA ASP A 183 4.21 2.68 -1.18
C ASP A 183 5.23 2.15 -2.21
N ARG A 184 4.92 0.98 -2.74
CA ARG A 184 5.71 0.31 -3.78
C ARG A 184 5.74 1.07 -5.11
N ARG A 185 5.15 2.28 -5.24
CA ARG A 185 5.02 2.99 -6.53
C ARG A 185 5.12 4.52 -6.43
N GLY A 186 5.56 5.06 -5.29
CA GLY A 186 5.69 6.48 -5.04
C GLY A 186 7.02 7.05 -5.53
N ALA A 187 7.04 8.35 -5.83
CA ALA A 187 8.30 9.06 -5.98
C ALA A 187 8.99 9.20 -4.61
N PHE A 188 10.32 9.22 -4.61
CA PHE A 188 11.04 9.61 -3.41
C PHE A 188 10.63 11.01 -2.98
N ARG A 189 10.35 11.19 -1.70
CA ARG A 189 10.12 12.50 -1.12
C ARG A 189 11.23 12.78 -0.13
N ASN A 190 11.75 13.99 -0.14
CA ASN A 190 12.81 14.38 0.76
C ASN A 190 12.44 15.62 1.55
N ASN A 191 13.01 15.70 2.75
CA ASN A 191 13.11 16.93 3.49
C ASN A 191 14.35 16.88 4.37
N GLN A 192 14.73 18.01 4.94
CA GLN A 192 15.84 18.11 5.87
C GLN A 192 15.56 19.16 6.93
N ALA A 193 16.17 18.98 8.09
CA ALA A 193 16.16 19.95 9.18
C ALA A 193 17.55 20.09 9.76
N THR A 194 17.85 21.29 10.25
CA THR A 194 19.13 21.62 10.88
C THR A 194 18.86 21.97 12.33
N PHE A 195 19.56 21.31 13.25
CA PHE A 195 19.47 21.56 14.68
C PHE A 195 20.77 22.17 15.19
N ALA A 196 20.70 23.27 15.92
CA ALA A 196 21.88 23.95 16.46
C ALA A 196 22.34 23.33 17.79
N ALA A 197 23.65 23.28 18.00
CA ALA A 197 24.24 22.85 19.25
C ALA A 197 24.00 23.89 20.35
N ASN A 198 23.35 23.50 21.44
CA ASN A 198 23.13 24.36 22.61
C ASN A 198 23.55 23.65 23.90
N ALA A 199 24.74 24.00 24.38
CA ALA A 199 25.29 23.48 25.63
C ALA A 199 24.56 24.00 26.89
N SER A 200 23.67 24.98 26.77
CA SER A 200 22.92 25.54 27.90
C SER A 200 21.51 24.96 28.03
N LEU A 201 21.13 24.00 27.18
CA LEU A 201 19.82 23.36 27.29
C LEU A 201 19.65 22.67 28.65
N PRO A 202 18.59 23.01 29.40
CA PRO A 202 18.33 22.37 30.67
C PRO A 202 17.87 20.93 30.43
N PRO A 203 18.30 19.97 31.27
CA PRO A 203 17.75 18.62 31.24
C PRO A 203 16.25 18.66 31.55
N PRO A 204 15.50 17.61 31.15
CA PRO A 204 14.07 17.55 31.43
C PRO A 204 13.79 17.53 32.94
N ALA A 205 12.65 18.09 33.35
CA ALA A 205 12.30 18.18 34.77
C ALA A 205 12.17 16.78 35.41
N PRO A 206 12.84 16.51 36.54
CA PRO A 206 12.74 15.23 37.25
C PRO A 206 11.29 14.98 37.72
N GLY A 207 10.68 13.88 37.27
CA GLY A 207 9.34 13.46 37.72
C GLY A 207 8.39 12.94 36.64
N ALA A 208 8.68 13.17 35.36
CA ALA A 208 7.87 12.65 34.24
C ALA A 208 8.34 11.28 33.70
N ALA A 209 9.43 10.73 34.24
CA ALA A 209 10.13 9.55 33.73
C ALA A 209 9.67 8.21 34.35
N SER A 210 8.57 8.20 35.11
CA SER A 210 8.13 6.97 35.78
C SER A 210 7.30 6.13 34.82
N ALA A 211 7.89 5.02 34.37
CA ALA A 211 7.30 3.77 33.91
C ALA A 211 6.09 3.90 32.97
N THR A 212 6.31 3.53 31.70
CA THR A 212 5.30 3.06 30.73
C THR A 212 3.92 3.72 30.88
N PRO A 213 3.63 4.77 30.11
CA PRO A 213 2.33 5.44 30.17
C PRO A 213 1.19 4.43 29.97
N PRO A 214 0.02 4.63 30.58
CA PRO A 214 -1.12 3.73 30.43
C PRO A 214 -1.42 3.48 28.94
N PRO A 215 -1.77 2.25 28.54
CA PRO A 215 -2.10 1.92 27.15
C PRO A 215 -3.10 2.94 26.58
N GLY A 216 -2.73 3.62 25.49
CA GLY A 216 -3.56 4.64 24.83
C GLY A 216 -3.30 6.10 25.23
N SER A 217 -2.25 6.40 25.99
CA SER A 217 -1.87 7.79 26.36
C SER A 217 -0.80 8.42 25.44
N CYS A 218 -0.48 7.76 24.33
CA CYS A 218 0.78 7.93 23.60
C CYS A 218 0.58 8.34 22.16
N ASP A 219 -0.08 9.47 21.98
CA ASP A 219 0.03 10.39 20.86
C ASP A 219 -1.09 11.40 21.15
N GLU A 220 -0.84 12.32 22.10
CA GLU A 220 -1.41 13.64 21.85
C GLU A 220 -0.75 14.05 20.54
N THR A 221 -1.56 14.02 19.47
CA THR A 221 -1.22 14.57 18.17
C THR A 221 -0.33 15.76 18.41
N ASN A 222 0.88 15.76 17.82
CA ASN A 222 1.64 16.99 17.69
C ASN A 222 0.68 18.01 17.07
N ALA A 223 0.05 18.85 17.88
CA ALA A 223 -1.12 19.62 17.49
C ALA A 223 -0.76 20.67 16.44
N ALA A 224 0.54 20.95 16.28
CA ALA A 224 1.11 21.77 15.21
C ALA A 224 1.10 21.10 13.84
N HIS A 225 0.94 19.76 13.75
CA HIS A 225 0.86 18.99 12.51
C HIS A 225 -0.22 17.90 12.62
N SER A 226 -1.42 18.27 13.05
CA SER A 226 -2.60 17.41 12.99
C SER A 226 -2.96 17.11 11.54
N VAL A 227 -2.37 16.04 11.01
CA VAL A 227 -2.92 15.35 9.86
C VAL A 227 -4.25 14.76 10.32
N ALA A 228 -5.31 15.04 9.56
CA ALA A 228 -6.63 14.50 9.77
C ALA A 228 -6.58 13.00 10.08
N GLU A 229 -7.46 12.52 10.97
CA GLU A 229 -7.73 11.09 11.16
C GLU A 229 -7.63 10.37 9.80
N THR A 230 -6.64 9.50 9.64
CA THR A 230 -6.54 8.62 8.47
C THR A 230 -7.59 7.52 8.58
N GLY A 231 -8.86 7.91 8.52
CA GLY A 231 -9.87 7.05 7.96
C GLY A 231 -9.57 6.90 6.47
N VAL A 232 -9.73 5.68 5.93
CA VAL A 232 -9.79 5.46 4.48
C VAL A 232 -10.73 6.52 3.91
N SER A 233 -10.28 7.32 2.92
CA SER A 233 -11.13 8.39 2.37
C SER A 233 -12.48 7.80 1.97
N SER A 234 -13.56 8.54 2.18
CA SER A 234 -14.91 8.04 1.89
C SER A 234 -15.03 7.57 0.42
N ALA A 235 -14.26 8.18 -0.49
CA ALA A 235 -14.15 7.77 -1.88
C ALA A 235 -13.39 6.43 -2.05
N VAL A 236 -12.25 6.23 -1.38
CA VAL A 236 -11.52 4.96 -1.39
C VAL A 236 -12.36 3.83 -0.78
N ALA A 237 -13.06 4.11 0.32
CA ALA A 237 -13.96 3.16 0.97
C ALA A 237 -15.14 2.81 0.04
N ALA A 238 -15.73 3.81 -0.63
CA ALA A 238 -16.76 3.58 -1.63
C ALA A 238 -16.24 2.71 -2.78
N HIS A 239 -15.09 3.05 -3.36
CA HIS A 239 -14.43 2.22 -4.39
C HIS A 239 -14.32 0.75 -3.95
N GLY A 240 -13.83 0.50 -2.73
CA GLY A 240 -13.71 -0.85 -2.18
C GLY A 240 -15.05 -1.59 -2.10
N TRP A 241 -16.12 -0.93 -1.65
CA TRP A 241 -17.46 -1.51 -1.58
C TRP A 241 -18.05 -1.82 -2.97
N PHE A 242 -17.90 -0.90 -3.92
CA PHE A 242 -18.35 -1.09 -5.30
C PHE A 242 -17.63 -2.28 -5.96
N MET A 243 -16.31 -2.39 -5.77
CA MET A 243 -15.51 -3.50 -6.29
C MET A 243 -15.85 -4.83 -5.60
N THR A 244 -16.09 -4.83 -4.29
CA THR A 244 -16.46 -6.04 -3.54
C THR A 244 -17.84 -6.55 -3.97
N LEU A 245 -18.83 -5.66 -4.10
CA LEU A 245 -20.16 -6.06 -4.55
C LEU A 245 -20.14 -6.58 -6.00
N ALA A 246 -19.35 -5.95 -6.87
CA ALA A 246 -19.18 -6.39 -8.25
C ALA A 246 -18.51 -7.76 -8.36
N TRP A 247 -17.27 -7.87 -7.88
CA TRP A 247 -16.40 -9.03 -8.10
C TRP A 247 -16.58 -10.14 -7.07
N GLY A 248 -16.99 -9.81 -5.84
CA GLY A 248 -17.22 -10.78 -4.77
C GLY A 248 -18.62 -11.39 -4.77
N VAL A 249 -19.63 -10.67 -5.29
CA VAL A 249 -21.04 -11.09 -5.18
C VAL A 249 -21.73 -11.22 -6.54
N LEU A 250 -21.89 -10.10 -7.27
CA LEU A 250 -22.76 -10.06 -8.44
C LEU A 250 -22.22 -10.89 -9.62
N VAL A 251 -20.96 -10.69 -10.01
CA VAL A 251 -20.37 -11.45 -11.12
C VAL A 251 -20.29 -12.95 -10.81
N PRO A 252 -19.80 -13.40 -9.63
CA PRO A 252 -19.81 -14.81 -9.26
C PRO A 252 -21.21 -15.44 -9.26
N LEU A 253 -22.23 -14.74 -8.75
CA LEU A 253 -23.61 -15.24 -8.77
C LEU A 253 -24.12 -15.42 -10.22
N GLY A 254 -23.78 -14.47 -11.10
CA GLY A 254 -24.07 -14.56 -12.52
C GLY A 254 -23.41 -15.79 -13.16
N VAL A 255 -22.13 -16.03 -12.92
CA VAL A 255 -21.40 -17.21 -13.43
C VAL A 255 -21.96 -18.51 -12.87
N TRP A 256 -22.23 -18.55 -11.57
CA TRP A 256 -22.81 -19.70 -10.88
C TRP A 256 -24.16 -20.09 -11.48
N SER A 257 -25.05 -19.11 -11.70
CA SER A 257 -26.36 -19.36 -12.31
C SER A 257 -26.23 -19.98 -13.72
N ALA A 258 -25.29 -19.50 -14.54
CA ALA A 258 -25.04 -20.04 -15.87
C ALA A 258 -24.40 -21.44 -15.88
N ARG A 259 -23.59 -21.74 -14.86
CA ARG A 259 -22.91 -23.04 -14.72
C ARG A 259 -23.86 -24.13 -14.23
N TYR A 260 -24.68 -23.82 -13.22
CA TYR A 260 -25.49 -24.80 -12.50
C TYR A 260 -26.97 -24.78 -12.86
N GLY A 261 -27.47 -23.72 -13.50
CA GLY A 261 -28.89 -23.59 -13.88
C GLY A 261 -29.32 -24.32 -15.16
N LYS A 262 -28.38 -24.91 -15.93
CA LYS A 262 -28.71 -25.64 -17.17
C LYS A 262 -29.22 -27.06 -16.85
N ALA A 263 -30.31 -27.51 -17.47
CA ALA A 263 -30.75 -28.90 -17.33
C ALA A 263 -29.72 -29.88 -17.94
N PRO A 264 -29.41 -31.02 -17.30
CA PRO A 264 -28.55 -32.05 -17.90
C PRO A 264 -29.25 -32.73 -19.08
N PRO A 265 -28.52 -33.17 -20.11
CA PRO A 265 -29.08 -34.03 -21.15
C PRO A 265 -29.45 -35.40 -20.57
N GLY A 266 -30.70 -35.84 -20.72
CA GLY A 266 -31.13 -37.22 -20.42
C GLY A 266 -31.44 -37.56 -18.96
N GLY A 267 -32.03 -36.64 -18.19
CA GLY A 267 -32.28 -36.83 -16.75
C GLY A 267 -33.25 -37.98 -16.39
N GLY A 268 -32.70 -39.12 -15.96
CA GLY A 268 -33.43 -40.14 -15.20
C GLY A 268 -33.47 -39.78 -13.72
N ALA A 269 -34.67 -39.79 -13.13
CA ALA A 269 -34.89 -39.55 -11.71
C ALA A 269 -34.54 -40.81 -10.89
N GLY A 270 -33.35 -40.82 -10.30
CA GLY A 270 -33.01 -41.74 -9.21
C GLY A 270 -33.37 -41.12 -7.86
N ASP A 271 -33.85 -41.95 -6.94
CA ASP A 271 -34.13 -41.56 -5.56
C ASP A 271 -32.87 -40.96 -4.91
N ALA A 272 -33.02 -39.75 -4.36
CA ALA A 272 -31.92 -39.10 -3.64
C ALA A 272 -32.46 -38.33 -2.44
N ASP A 273 -31.62 -38.20 -1.41
CA ASP A 273 -31.88 -37.61 -0.11
C ASP A 273 -32.44 -36.16 -0.16
N ASP A 274 -32.91 -35.66 0.99
CA ASP A 274 -33.67 -34.41 1.08
C ASP A 274 -32.89 -33.17 0.61
N ASP A 275 -31.57 -33.10 0.82
CA ASP A 275 -30.71 -32.04 0.27
C ASP A 275 -30.67 -32.08 -1.26
N ALA A 276 -30.68 -33.28 -1.84
CA ALA A 276 -30.80 -33.44 -3.28
C ALA A 276 -32.18 -33.01 -3.79
N LYS A 277 -33.25 -33.09 -2.98
CA LYS A 277 -34.58 -32.57 -3.37
C LYS A 277 -34.59 -31.04 -3.42
N ALA A 278 -34.04 -30.34 -2.41
CA ALA A 278 -33.96 -28.88 -2.41
C ALA A 278 -33.14 -28.36 -3.61
N TRP A 279 -31.99 -28.97 -3.87
CA TRP A 279 -31.14 -28.58 -4.99
C TRP A 279 -31.79 -28.92 -6.35
N ARG A 280 -32.50 -30.05 -6.47
CA ARG A 280 -33.29 -30.36 -7.69
C ARG A 280 -34.37 -29.31 -7.94
N ARG A 281 -35.09 -28.85 -6.90
CA ARG A 281 -36.12 -27.80 -7.02
C ARG A 281 -35.53 -26.47 -7.49
N LEU A 282 -34.46 -26.01 -6.84
CA LEU A 282 -33.80 -24.75 -7.21
C LEU A 282 -33.22 -24.81 -8.62
N ARG A 283 -32.61 -25.94 -9.01
CA ARG A 283 -32.11 -26.13 -10.38
C ARG A 283 -33.23 -26.18 -11.43
N ALA A 284 -34.34 -26.86 -11.14
CA ALA A 284 -35.50 -26.89 -12.02
C ALA A 284 -36.09 -25.48 -12.21
N TRP A 285 -36.18 -24.71 -11.12
CA TRP A 285 -36.61 -23.31 -11.16
C TRP A 285 -35.65 -22.44 -11.98
N LEU A 286 -34.32 -22.60 -11.83
CA LEU A 286 -33.32 -21.88 -12.61
C LEU A 286 -33.38 -22.23 -14.10
N GLY A 287 -33.65 -23.49 -14.42
CA GLY A 287 -33.76 -23.99 -15.79
C GLY A 287 -35.03 -23.53 -16.51
N ALA A 288 -36.13 -23.33 -15.78
CA ALA A 288 -37.41 -22.89 -16.33
C ALA A 288 -37.29 -21.55 -17.06
N ASP A 289 -37.89 -21.44 -18.24
CA ASP A 289 -38.00 -20.21 -19.05
C ASP A 289 -36.65 -19.49 -19.32
N GLY A 290 -35.53 -20.24 -19.29
CA GLY A 290 -34.19 -19.67 -19.41
C GLY A 290 -33.84 -18.68 -18.30
N ARG A 291 -34.42 -18.82 -17.10
CA ARG A 291 -34.19 -17.91 -15.96
C ARG A 291 -32.71 -17.81 -15.58
N TRP A 292 -31.96 -18.91 -15.68
CA TRP A 292 -30.51 -18.90 -15.48
C TRP A 292 -29.81 -17.85 -16.36
N PHE A 293 -30.27 -17.66 -17.61
CA PHE A 293 -29.66 -16.71 -18.54
C PHE A 293 -30.08 -15.28 -18.20
N LYS A 294 -31.34 -15.07 -17.79
CA LYS A 294 -31.83 -13.77 -17.32
C LYS A 294 -31.08 -13.31 -16.07
N ILE A 295 -30.89 -14.22 -15.11
CA ILE A 295 -30.12 -13.99 -13.87
C ILE A 295 -28.66 -13.74 -14.19
N HIS A 296 -28.03 -14.59 -15.02
CA HIS A 296 -26.66 -14.39 -15.48
C HIS A 296 -26.48 -12.98 -16.04
N ARG A 297 -27.29 -12.61 -17.04
CA ARG A 297 -27.22 -11.30 -17.69
C ARG A 297 -27.43 -10.16 -16.69
N ALA A 298 -28.46 -10.24 -15.85
CA ALA A 298 -28.76 -9.19 -14.88
C ALA A 298 -27.61 -9.00 -13.88
N CYS A 299 -27.14 -10.09 -13.26
CA CYS A 299 -26.07 -10.05 -12.27
C CYS A 299 -24.74 -9.61 -12.88
N THR A 300 -24.35 -10.11 -14.06
CA THR A 300 -23.09 -9.69 -14.69
C THR A 300 -23.15 -8.26 -15.19
N SER A 301 -24.27 -7.81 -15.77
CA SER A 301 -24.43 -6.42 -16.21
C SER A 301 -24.40 -5.46 -15.01
N LEU A 302 -25.13 -5.78 -13.95
CA LEU A 302 -25.12 -4.97 -12.74
C LEU A 302 -23.72 -4.93 -12.11
N GLY A 303 -23.07 -6.09 -11.96
CA GLY A 303 -21.72 -6.17 -11.42
C GLY A 303 -20.70 -5.34 -12.21
N LEU A 304 -20.72 -5.39 -13.55
CA LEU A 304 -19.85 -4.56 -14.38
C LEU A 304 -20.17 -3.06 -14.24
N SER A 305 -21.43 -2.67 -14.09
CA SER A 305 -21.80 -1.27 -13.81
C SER A 305 -21.26 -0.79 -12.47
N PHE A 306 -21.35 -1.62 -11.41
CA PHE A 306 -20.77 -1.30 -10.10
C PHE A 306 -19.23 -1.18 -10.19
N ALA A 307 -18.55 -2.10 -10.87
CA ALA A 307 -17.11 -2.02 -11.08
C ALA A 307 -16.70 -0.76 -11.86
N PHE A 308 -17.45 -0.39 -12.90
CA PHE A 308 -17.20 0.84 -13.66
C PHE A 308 -17.42 2.10 -12.82
N LEU A 309 -18.48 2.15 -12.00
CA LEU A 309 -18.71 3.29 -11.10
C LEU A 309 -17.61 3.38 -10.02
N GLY A 310 -17.19 2.25 -9.46
CA GLY A 310 -16.05 2.20 -8.54
C GLY A 310 -14.75 2.72 -9.19
N LEU A 311 -14.51 2.40 -10.46
CA LEU A 311 -13.39 2.94 -11.23
C LEU A 311 -13.48 4.47 -11.37
N LEU A 312 -14.66 5.00 -11.74
CA LEU A 312 -14.86 6.45 -11.91
C LEU A 312 -14.65 7.23 -10.61
N ILE A 313 -15.13 6.69 -9.48
CA ILE A 313 -14.93 7.29 -8.15
C ILE A 313 -13.43 7.42 -7.88
N MET A 314 -12.68 6.33 -8.07
CA MET A 314 -11.25 6.33 -7.76
C MET A 314 -10.42 7.15 -8.74
N TYR A 315 -10.79 7.16 -10.02
CA TYR A 315 -10.22 8.08 -11.00
C TYR A 315 -10.44 9.53 -10.56
N SER A 316 -11.66 9.88 -10.14
CA SER A 316 -11.98 11.25 -9.72
C SER A 316 -11.25 11.68 -8.43
N GLU A 317 -10.95 10.73 -7.55
CA GLU A 317 -10.19 10.99 -6.33
C GLU A 317 -8.72 11.31 -6.66
N VAL A 318 -8.09 10.53 -7.54
CA VAL A 318 -6.71 10.78 -7.99
C VAL A 318 -6.56 12.15 -8.66
N GLU A 319 -7.58 12.61 -9.39
CA GLU A 319 -7.62 13.97 -9.95
C GLU A 319 -7.76 15.05 -8.86
N ARG A 320 -8.58 14.79 -7.83
CA ARG A 320 -8.80 15.72 -6.70
C ARG A 320 -7.57 15.89 -5.83
N ASP A 321 -6.78 14.83 -5.67
CA ASP A 321 -5.54 14.82 -4.87
C ASP A 321 -4.33 15.42 -5.62
N GLY A 322 -4.57 16.37 -6.54
CA GLY A 322 -3.51 17.09 -7.24
C GLY A 322 -3.07 16.48 -8.58
N GLY A 323 -3.86 15.56 -9.15
CA GLY A 323 -3.63 15.02 -10.49
C GLY A 323 -2.51 13.98 -10.55
N GLY A 324 -2.50 13.05 -9.59
CA GLY A 324 -1.55 11.94 -9.54
C GLY A 324 -1.61 11.01 -10.78
N GLU A 325 -0.64 10.09 -10.90
CA GLU A 325 -0.58 9.18 -12.05
C GLU A 325 -1.70 8.13 -12.01
N HIS A 326 -2.58 8.15 -13.02
CA HIS A 326 -3.62 7.14 -13.19
C HIS A 326 -3.05 5.79 -13.61
N PHE A 327 -3.61 4.71 -13.06
CA PHE A 327 -3.25 3.32 -13.41
C PHE A 327 -1.80 2.96 -13.13
N GLY A 328 -1.13 3.75 -12.27
CA GLY A 328 0.25 3.54 -11.90
C GLY A 328 0.47 2.24 -11.13
N SER A 329 -0.57 1.54 -10.62
CA SER A 329 -0.47 0.37 -9.73
C SER A 329 -0.77 -1.00 -10.35
N ALA A 330 -0.22 -2.10 -9.80
CA ALA A 330 -0.45 -3.45 -10.32
C ALA A 330 -1.93 -3.81 -10.14
N HIS A 331 -2.48 -3.42 -8.99
CA HIS A 331 -3.89 -3.49 -8.70
C HIS A 331 -4.73 -2.75 -9.75
N SER A 332 -4.41 -1.49 -10.07
CA SER A 332 -5.18 -0.69 -11.04
C SER A 332 -4.99 -1.18 -12.49
N ALA A 333 -3.80 -1.60 -12.87
CA ALA A 333 -3.53 -2.22 -14.18
C ALA A 333 -4.33 -3.53 -14.35
N LEU A 334 -4.29 -4.43 -13.36
CA LEU A 334 -5.08 -5.67 -13.37
C LEU A 334 -6.58 -5.38 -13.31
N GLY A 335 -7.00 -4.40 -12.51
CA GLY A 335 -8.39 -3.99 -12.38
C GLY A 335 -8.97 -3.47 -13.70
N VAL A 336 -8.26 -2.56 -14.37
CA VAL A 336 -8.67 -2.04 -15.68
C VAL A 336 -8.65 -3.14 -16.73
N ALA A 337 -7.61 -3.97 -16.79
CA ALA A 337 -7.57 -5.10 -17.72
C ALA A 337 -8.75 -6.05 -17.50
N THR A 338 -9.07 -6.37 -16.24
CA THR A 338 -10.21 -7.23 -15.88
C THR A 338 -11.53 -6.60 -16.30
N LEU A 339 -11.72 -5.29 -16.08
CA LEU A 339 -12.92 -4.58 -16.49
C LEU A 339 -13.08 -4.54 -18.02
N VAL A 340 -12.01 -4.27 -18.76
CA VAL A 340 -12.00 -4.28 -20.23
C VAL A 340 -12.37 -5.67 -20.75
N LEU A 341 -11.78 -6.74 -20.20
CA LEU A 341 -12.12 -8.11 -20.57
C LEU A 341 -13.58 -8.44 -20.22
N GLY A 342 -14.06 -8.00 -19.05
CA GLY A 342 -15.44 -8.18 -18.61
C GLY A 342 -16.45 -7.52 -19.56
N ILE A 343 -16.19 -6.30 -20.03
CA ILE A 343 -17.03 -5.60 -21.01
C ILE A 343 -16.93 -6.24 -22.40
N ALA A 344 -15.76 -6.77 -22.76
CA ALA A 344 -15.58 -7.47 -24.04
C ALA A 344 -16.37 -8.78 -24.12
N GLN A 345 -16.69 -9.44 -22.99
CA GLN A 345 -17.44 -10.70 -22.97
C GLN A 345 -18.87 -10.58 -23.57
N PRO A 346 -19.72 -9.62 -23.16
CA PRO A 346 -21.01 -9.37 -23.81
C PRO A 346 -20.90 -9.05 -25.30
N LEU A 347 -19.89 -8.28 -25.72
CA LEU A 347 -19.66 -7.96 -27.13
C LEU A 347 -19.35 -9.23 -27.94
N GLY A 348 -18.49 -10.10 -27.40
CA GLY A 348 -18.21 -11.41 -28.00
C GLY A 348 -19.45 -12.30 -28.09
N ALA A 349 -20.36 -12.24 -27.12
CA ALA A 349 -21.63 -12.95 -27.16
C ALA A 349 -22.58 -12.38 -28.23
N TYR A 350 -22.61 -11.06 -28.42
CA TYR A 350 -23.43 -10.40 -29.42
C TYR A 350 -22.99 -10.74 -30.86
N PHE A 351 -21.69 -10.83 -31.11
CA PHE A 351 -21.15 -11.22 -32.42
C PHE A 351 -21.06 -12.73 -32.64
N ARG A 352 -21.55 -13.54 -31.69
CA ARG A 352 -21.53 -15.00 -31.82
C ARG A 352 -22.54 -15.42 -32.90
N PRO A 353 -22.13 -16.24 -33.89
CA PRO A 353 -23.08 -16.81 -34.85
C PRO A 353 -24.16 -17.64 -34.14
N ASP A 354 -25.35 -17.65 -34.72
CA ASP A 354 -26.44 -18.47 -34.22
C ASP A 354 -26.04 -19.95 -34.12
N ALA A 355 -26.56 -20.62 -33.10
CA ALA A 355 -26.38 -22.06 -32.99
C ALA A 355 -26.97 -22.73 -34.24
N PRO A 356 -26.30 -23.76 -34.81
CA PRO A 356 -26.86 -24.51 -35.92
C PRO A 356 -28.24 -25.03 -35.53
N SER A 357 -29.21 -24.91 -36.44
CA SER A 357 -30.57 -25.40 -36.21
C SER A 357 -30.56 -26.88 -35.81
N ALA A 358 -31.58 -27.32 -35.08
CA ALA A 358 -31.73 -28.73 -34.73
C ALA A 358 -31.70 -29.64 -35.98
N ALA A 359 -32.22 -29.15 -37.11
CA ALA A 359 -32.14 -29.85 -38.40
C ALA A 359 -30.69 -29.98 -38.92
N ALA A 360 -29.87 -28.94 -38.80
CA ALA A 360 -28.45 -28.99 -39.18
C ALA A 360 -27.61 -29.91 -38.28
N ARG A 361 -27.95 -30.01 -36.97
CA ARG A 361 -27.31 -30.95 -36.04
C ARG A 361 -27.65 -32.40 -36.37
N ASN A 362 -28.92 -32.69 -36.68
CA ASN A 362 -29.38 -34.04 -37.02
C ASN A 362 -28.89 -34.50 -38.40
N ALA A 363 -28.75 -33.58 -39.37
CA ALA A 363 -28.19 -33.87 -40.69
C ALA A 363 -26.70 -34.25 -40.65
N GLY A 364 -25.95 -33.78 -39.65
CA GLY A 364 -24.55 -34.18 -39.42
C GLY A 364 -24.41 -35.60 -38.87
N VAL A 365 -25.30 -36.02 -37.97
CA VAL A 365 -25.31 -37.37 -37.37
C VAL A 365 -25.77 -38.43 -38.37
N GLY A 366 -26.71 -38.09 -39.26
CA GLY A 366 -27.14 -38.99 -40.34
C GLY A 366 -26.04 -39.32 -41.36
N LYS A 367 -25.08 -38.41 -41.58
CA LYS A 367 -23.93 -38.68 -42.47
C LYS A 367 -22.90 -39.63 -41.87
N THR A 368 -22.76 -39.68 -40.54
CA THR A 368 -21.86 -40.63 -39.87
C THR A 368 -22.43 -42.04 -39.74
N MET A 369 -23.76 -42.20 -39.78
CA MET A 369 -24.43 -43.52 -39.73
C MET A 369 -24.59 -44.17 -41.11
N ALA A 370 -24.51 -43.42 -42.20
CA ALA A 370 -24.64 -43.94 -43.57
C ALA A 370 -23.30 -44.41 -44.19
N ALA A 371 -22.21 -44.40 -43.42
CA ALA A 371 -20.86 -44.76 -43.87
C ALA A 371 -20.25 -45.93 -43.05
N ALA A 372 -21.08 -46.72 -42.36
CA ALA A 372 -20.68 -47.93 -41.64
C ALA A 372 -21.28 -49.18 -42.30
#